data_AF-A0A3M2CE89-F1
#
_entry.id   AF-A0A3M2CE89-F1
#
_cell.length_a   1.000
_cell.length_b   1.000
_cell.length_c   1.000
_cell.angle_alpha   90.00
_cell.angle_beta   90.00
_cell.angle_gamma   90.00
#
_symmetry.space_group_name_H-M   'P 1'
#
loop_
_entity.id
_entity.type
_entity.pdbx_description
1 polymer ?
#
loop_
_entity_poly.entity_id
_entity_poly.type
_entity_poly.pdbx_seq_one_letter_code
_entity_poly.pdbx_strand_id
1 'polypeptide(L)'
;MSCDVRSVSRHELGPVRPFQEDSMNTRTERRIAMSRPGFSLIEITAVILLIGILAAGAAIAILPQVARAKVNATKNSMNTIKTAINSYMVEHSQPPQSLQELIPNYLEPGSDMDAWKTGYYYALTPGGQHPYILYSAGPDKDMTTADDNLDLWMLDLQE
;
A
#
# COMPACT_ATOMS: atom_id res chain seq x y z
N MET A 1 -40.08 76.29 11.12
CA MET A 1 -39.44 77.63 11.11
C MET A 1 -38.21 77.55 10.23
N SER A 2 -38.23 78.17 9.04
CA SER A 2 -38.04 79.61 8.82
C SER A 2 -36.60 80.00 9.17
N CYS A 3 -35.75 79.98 8.13
CA CYS A 3 -35.15 81.17 7.52
C CYS A 3 -33.90 81.61 8.28
N ASP A 4 -32.75 81.60 7.61
CA ASP A 4 -32.13 82.89 7.30
C ASP A 4 -31.24 82.77 6.05
N VAL A 5 -31.44 83.74 5.17
CA VAL A 5 -30.72 83.95 3.92
C VAL A 5 -30.15 85.35 4.03
N ARG A 6 -28.83 85.46 4.16
CA ARG A 6 -28.09 86.70 3.87
C ARG A 6 -26.90 86.33 2.99
N SER A 7 -26.84 86.81 1.75
CA SER A 7 -26.27 88.13 1.38
C SER A 7 -24.83 88.22 1.90
N VAL A 8 -23.77 88.34 1.10
CA VAL A 8 -23.58 89.13 -0.12
C VAL A 8 -22.14 88.89 -0.58
N SER A 9 -21.90 88.90 -1.89
CA SER A 9 -20.86 89.70 -2.57
C SER A 9 -20.40 89.01 -3.85
N ARG A 10 -20.74 89.66 -4.95
CA ARG A 10 -20.14 89.47 -6.27
C ARG A 10 -18.63 89.57 -6.16
N HIS A 11 -17.93 88.53 -6.58
CA HIS A 11 -16.57 88.64 -7.05
C HIS A 11 -16.59 88.53 -8.57
N GLU A 12 -16.05 89.57 -9.20
CA GLU A 12 -15.98 89.71 -10.64
C GLU A 12 -15.09 88.61 -11.25
N LEU A 13 -15.55 88.11 -12.39
CA LEU A 13 -14.95 87.02 -13.15
C LEU A 13 -13.62 87.50 -13.75
N GLY A 14 -12.51 86.92 -13.30
CA GLY A 14 -11.22 87.05 -13.95
C GLY A 14 -11.20 86.42 -15.34
N PRO A 15 -10.21 86.74 -16.19
CA PRO A 15 -10.15 86.29 -17.58
C PRO A 15 -10.12 84.76 -17.66
N VAL A 16 -10.98 84.22 -18.53
CA VAL A 16 -11.04 82.81 -18.90
C VAL A 16 -9.66 82.42 -19.44
N ARG A 17 -8.93 81.59 -18.70
CA ARG A 17 -7.71 80.98 -19.23
C ARG A 17 -8.10 80.03 -20.36
N PRO A 18 -7.44 80.09 -21.53
CA PRO A 18 -7.67 79.08 -22.55
C PRO A 18 -7.39 77.71 -21.93
N PHE A 19 -8.32 76.80 -22.18
CA PHE A 19 -8.23 75.39 -21.85
C PHE A 19 -6.95 74.84 -22.48
N GLN A 20 -5.92 74.66 -21.65
CA GLN A 20 -4.69 74.01 -22.05
C GLN A 20 -5.00 72.51 -22.04
N GLU A 21 -5.23 72.00 -23.24
CA GLU A 21 -5.45 70.59 -23.54
C GLU A 21 -4.18 69.85 -23.14
N ASP A 22 -4.15 69.36 -21.90
CA ASP A 22 -3.06 68.52 -21.41
C ASP A 22 -3.09 67.24 -22.23
N SER A 23 -2.24 67.21 -23.24
CA SER A 23 -2.01 66.09 -24.13
C SER A 23 -1.91 64.83 -23.28
N MET A 24 -2.87 63.92 -23.43
CA MET A 24 -2.79 62.57 -22.88
C MET A 24 -1.52 61.92 -23.41
N ASN A 25 -0.44 62.09 -22.65
CA ASN A 25 0.76 61.31 -22.80
C ASN A 25 0.40 59.92 -22.29
N THR A 26 -0.16 59.10 -23.19
CA THR A 26 -0.24 57.66 -22.99
C THR A 26 1.18 57.16 -22.94
N ARG A 27 1.79 57.21 -21.74
CA ARG A 27 2.94 56.38 -21.40
C ARG A 27 2.48 54.96 -21.62
N THR A 28 2.72 54.46 -22.83
CA THR A 28 2.64 53.06 -23.15
C THR A 28 3.66 52.38 -22.25
N GLU A 29 3.19 51.93 -21.08
CA GLU A 29 3.96 51.04 -20.25
C GLU A 29 4.27 49.81 -21.10
N ARG A 30 5.53 49.68 -21.53
CA ARG A 30 6.03 48.43 -22.07
C ARG A 30 5.90 47.41 -20.95
N ARG A 31 4.78 46.70 -20.90
CA ARG A 31 4.68 45.45 -20.15
C ARG A 31 5.75 44.55 -20.73
N ILE A 32 6.86 44.41 -20.02
CA ILE A 32 7.84 43.37 -20.30
C ILE A 32 7.06 42.08 -20.07
N ALA A 33 6.53 41.50 -21.14
CA ALA A 33 5.95 40.17 -21.09
C ALA A 33 7.11 39.25 -20.71
N MET A 34 7.19 38.89 -19.43
CA MET A 34 8.13 37.88 -18.97
C MET A 34 7.82 36.62 -19.75
N SER A 35 8.72 36.25 -20.65
CA SER A 35 8.59 35.01 -21.43
C SER A 35 8.43 33.87 -20.44
N ARG A 36 7.31 33.14 -20.55
CA ARG A 36 7.10 31.94 -19.76
C ARG A 36 8.14 30.93 -20.25
N PRO A 37 9.06 30.43 -19.39
CA PRO A 37 9.97 29.39 -19.81
C PRO A 37 9.15 28.18 -20.26
N GLY A 38 9.33 27.79 -21.52
CA GLY A 38 8.76 26.58 -22.09
C GLY A 38 9.58 25.36 -21.66
N PHE A 39 8.92 24.21 -21.65
CA PHE A 39 9.54 22.93 -21.31
C PHE A 39 10.60 22.56 -22.36
N SER A 40 11.81 22.19 -21.93
CA SER A 40 12.87 21.79 -22.87
C SER A 40 12.78 20.30 -23.21
N LEU A 41 13.04 19.95 -24.47
CA LEU A 41 13.12 18.55 -24.88
C LEU A 41 14.18 17.79 -24.06
N ILE A 42 15.32 18.44 -23.77
CA ILE A 42 16.40 17.83 -22.98
C ILE A 42 15.96 17.49 -21.55
N GLU A 43 14.97 18.20 -21.03
CA GLU A 43 14.46 18.03 -19.68
C GLU A 43 13.56 16.78 -19.58
N ILE A 44 12.77 16.47 -20.62
CA ILE A 44 12.03 15.20 -20.68
C ILE A 44 12.98 14.04 -21.01
N THR A 45 13.92 14.22 -21.95
CA THR A 45 14.78 13.11 -22.37
C THR A 45 15.72 12.66 -21.27
N ALA A 46 16.26 13.58 -20.46
CA ALA A 46 17.06 13.24 -19.29
C ALA A 46 16.23 12.46 -18.24
N VAL A 47 14.97 12.84 -18.01
CA VAL A 47 14.08 12.16 -17.06
C VAL A 47 13.72 10.75 -17.53
N ILE A 48 13.35 10.57 -18.81
CA ILE A 48 13.04 9.25 -19.36
C ILE A 48 14.29 8.35 -19.36
N LEU A 49 15.47 8.91 -19.65
CA LEU A 49 16.73 8.17 -19.56
C LEU A 49 17.02 7.69 -18.13
N LEU A 50 16.86 8.57 -17.13
CA LEU A 50 17.04 8.20 -15.73
C LEU A 50 16.00 7.17 -15.26
N ILE A 51 14.73 7.33 -15.63
CA ILE A 51 13.68 6.36 -15.35
C ILE A 51 14.00 5.02 -16.03
N GLY A 52 14.53 5.02 -17.25
CA GLY A 52 14.97 3.80 -17.94
C GLY A 52 16.05 3.03 -17.20
N ILE A 53 17.06 3.72 -16.66
CA ILE A 53 18.14 3.11 -15.86
C ILE A 53 17.59 2.54 -14.54
N LEU A 54 16.75 3.30 -13.84
CA LEU A 54 16.16 2.86 -12.57
C LEU A 54 15.19 1.69 -12.77
N ALA A 55 14.36 1.73 -13.82
CA ALA A 55 13.38 0.70 -14.13
C ALA A 55 14.05 -0.65 -14.46
N ALA A 56 15.23 -0.64 -15.09
CA ALA A 56 15.97 -1.86 -15.38
C ALA A 56 16.40 -2.64 -14.12
N GLY A 57 16.69 -1.95 -13.00
CA GLY A 57 17.16 -2.58 -11.76
C GLY A 57 16.07 -2.93 -10.74
N ALA A 58 14.90 -2.27 -10.79
CA ALA A 58 13.91 -2.33 -9.71
C ALA A 58 13.20 -3.69 -9.55
N ALA A 59 13.15 -4.54 -10.58
CA ALA A 59 12.30 -5.74 -10.58
C ALA A 59 12.90 -6.96 -9.85
N ILE A 60 14.21 -7.02 -9.63
CA ILE A 60 14.89 -8.28 -9.22
C ILE A 60 14.79 -8.55 -7.71
N ALA A 61 14.61 -7.53 -6.87
CA ALA A 61 14.76 -7.66 -5.42
C ALA A 61 13.60 -8.33 -4.66
N ILE A 62 12.40 -8.44 -5.25
CA ILE A 62 11.18 -8.82 -4.51
C ILE A 62 10.96 -10.35 -4.47
N LEU A 63 11.42 -11.07 -5.49
CA LEU A 63 11.19 -12.52 -5.64
C LEU A 63 11.61 -13.37 -4.42
N PRO A 64 12.84 -13.25 -3.87
CA PRO A 64 13.24 -14.06 -2.73
C PRO A 64 12.44 -13.72 -1.45
N GLN A 65 11.97 -12.48 -1.32
CA GLN A 65 11.18 -12.06 -0.16
C GLN A 65 9.79 -12.67 -0.18
N VAL A 66 9.16 -12.78 -1.36
CA VAL A 66 7.88 -13.48 -1.50
C VAL A 66 8.02 -14.96 -1.15
N ALA A 67 9.10 -15.61 -1.59
CA ALA A 67 9.34 -17.02 -1.25
C ALA A 67 9.46 -17.23 0.27
N ARG A 68 10.26 -16.40 0.95
CA ARG A 68 10.40 -16.43 2.42
C ARG A 68 9.09 -16.10 3.14
N ALA A 69 8.33 -15.13 2.64
CA ALA A 69 7.04 -14.76 3.21
C ALA A 69 6.03 -15.91 3.13
N LYS A 70 6.02 -16.68 2.04
CA LYS A 70 5.17 -17.87 1.91
C LYS A 70 5.52 -18.95 2.93
N VAL A 71 6.82 -19.25 3.09
CA VAL A 71 7.31 -20.19 4.12
C VAL A 71 6.83 -19.75 5.50
N ASN A 72 7.04 -18.49 5.87
CA ASN A 72 6.65 -17.97 7.18
C ASN A 72 5.12 -17.96 7.38
N ALA A 73 4.35 -17.61 6.35
CA ALA A 73 2.90 -17.66 6.39
C ALA A 73 2.41 -19.09 6.63
N THR A 74 2.97 -20.08 5.93
CA THR A 74 2.66 -21.49 6.14
C THR A 74 3.02 -21.96 7.55
N LYS A 75 4.18 -21.56 8.10
CA LYS A 75 4.56 -21.86 9.49
C LYS A 75 3.53 -21.33 10.48
N ASN A 76 3.09 -20.07 10.31
CA ASN A 76 2.08 -19.45 11.16
C ASN A 76 0.71 -20.14 11.05
N SER A 77 0.30 -20.50 9.83
CA SER A 77 -0.93 -21.26 9.61
C SER A 77 -0.88 -22.63 10.29
N MET A 78 0.24 -23.36 10.19
CA MET A 78 0.41 -24.64 10.88
C MET A 78 0.35 -24.52 12.40
N ASN A 79 0.94 -23.46 12.98
CA ASN A 79 0.81 -23.18 14.42
C ASN A 79 -0.62 -22.84 14.85
N THR A 80 -1.38 -22.18 13.97
CA THR A 80 -2.81 -21.93 14.18
C THR A 80 -3.60 -23.23 14.18
N ILE A 81 -3.33 -24.13 13.21
CA ILE A 81 -3.93 -25.47 13.15
C ILE A 81 -3.57 -26.30 14.39
N LYS A 82 -2.31 -26.29 14.83
CA LYS A 82 -1.87 -26.96 16.08
C LYS A 82 -2.70 -26.50 17.28
N THR A 83 -2.89 -25.19 17.40
CA THR A 83 -3.70 -24.60 18.48
C THR A 83 -5.16 -25.05 18.38
N ALA A 84 -5.75 -25.04 17.18
CA ALA A 84 -7.11 -25.52 16.94
C ALA A 84 -7.28 -27.01 17.27
N ILE A 85 -6.33 -27.86 16.88
CA ILE A 85 -6.31 -29.28 17.25
C ILE A 85 -6.26 -29.45 18.77
N ASN A 86 -5.40 -28.68 19.45
CA ASN A 86 -5.29 -28.74 20.90
C ASN A 86 -6.61 -28.33 21.57
N SER A 87 -7.28 -27.28 21.09
CA SER A 87 -8.60 -26.89 21.57
C SER A 87 -9.65 -27.98 21.35
N TYR A 88 -9.68 -28.59 20.16
CA TYR A 88 -10.57 -29.72 19.86
C TYR A 88 -10.34 -30.90 20.81
N MET A 89 -9.07 -31.23 21.08
CA MET A 89 -8.69 -32.32 21.97
C MET A 89 -9.09 -32.07 23.43
N VAL A 90 -9.08 -30.81 23.89
CA VAL A 90 -9.54 -30.45 25.23
C VAL A 90 -11.04 -30.77 25.40
N GLU A 91 -11.83 -30.57 24.34
CA GLU A 91 -13.28 -30.78 24.38
C GLU A 91 -13.69 -32.24 24.12
N HIS A 92 -13.03 -32.91 23.17
CA HIS A 92 -13.41 -34.25 22.71
C HIS A 92 -12.53 -35.37 23.27
N SER A 93 -11.46 -35.05 24.00
CA SER A 93 -10.47 -36.00 24.54
C SER A 93 -9.80 -36.89 23.48
N GLN A 94 -9.95 -36.56 22.20
CA GLN A 94 -9.41 -37.28 21.05
C GLN A 94 -8.98 -36.27 19.98
N PRO A 95 -7.90 -36.55 19.22
CA PRO A 95 -7.55 -35.74 18.07
C PRO A 95 -8.61 -35.88 16.97
N PRO A 96 -8.82 -34.84 16.14
CA PRO A 96 -9.76 -34.92 15.02
C PRO A 96 -9.28 -35.97 14.01
N GLN A 97 -10.19 -36.65 13.30
CA GLN A 97 -9.77 -37.62 12.26
C GLN A 97 -9.27 -36.91 11.00
N SER A 98 -9.76 -35.69 10.77
CA SER A 98 -9.45 -34.87 9.61
C SER A 98 -9.39 -33.38 9.98
N LEU A 99 -8.65 -32.57 9.22
CA LEU A 99 -8.63 -31.12 9.41
C LEU A 99 -10.00 -30.47 9.12
N GLN A 100 -10.84 -31.13 8.33
CA GLN A 100 -12.18 -30.65 8.01
C GLN A 100 -13.12 -30.63 9.23
N GLU A 101 -12.89 -31.47 10.25
CA GLU A 101 -13.67 -31.44 11.50
C GLU A 101 -13.44 -30.16 12.31
N LEU A 102 -12.31 -29.49 12.11
CA LEU A 102 -12.00 -28.23 12.79
C LEU A 102 -12.75 -27.05 12.16
N ILE A 103 -13.25 -27.19 10.94
CA ILE A 103 -13.93 -26.13 10.20
C ILE A 103 -15.45 -26.31 10.34
N PRO A 104 -16.23 -25.26 10.68
CA PRO A 104 -15.83 -23.87 10.92
C PRO A 104 -15.57 -23.53 12.40
N ASN A 105 -15.67 -24.51 13.31
CA ASN A 105 -15.79 -24.24 14.75
C ASN A 105 -14.49 -23.75 15.40
N TYR A 106 -13.33 -24.23 14.93
CA TYR A 106 -12.00 -23.88 15.44
C TYR A 106 -11.11 -23.21 14.40
N LEU A 107 -11.46 -23.35 13.11
CA LEU A 107 -10.70 -22.84 11.98
C LEU A 107 -11.62 -22.20 10.95
N GLU A 108 -11.12 -21.14 10.30
CA GLU A 108 -11.84 -20.47 9.22
C GLU A 108 -11.89 -21.33 7.95
N PRO A 109 -12.97 -21.25 7.15
CA PRO A 109 -13.03 -21.95 5.87
C PRO A 109 -11.85 -21.58 4.96
N GLY A 110 -11.15 -22.59 4.45
CA GLY A 110 -9.98 -22.42 3.58
C GLY A 110 -8.63 -22.34 4.31
N SER A 111 -8.61 -22.47 5.64
CA SER A 111 -7.36 -22.59 6.42
C SER A 111 -6.70 -23.96 6.30
N ASP A 112 -7.31 -24.91 5.57
CA ASP A 112 -6.78 -26.25 5.29
C ASP A 112 -5.75 -26.25 4.15
N MET A 113 -5.43 -25.09 3.60
CA MET A 113 -4.51 -24.88 2.48
C MET A 113 -3.31 -24.03 2.89
N ASP A 114 -2.14 -24.37 2.36
CA ASP A 114 -0.91 -23.63 2.55
C ASP A 114 -0.77 -22.40 1.62
N ALA A 115 0.35 -21.68 1.74
CA ALA A 115 0.65 -20.51 0.92
C ALA A 115 0.84 -20.82 -0.59
N TRP A 116 0.96 -22.08 -0.98
CA TRP A 116 1.05 -22.57 -2.36
C TRP A 116 -0.25 -23.17 -2.88
N LYS A 117 -1.33 -23.05 -2.10
CA LYS A 117 -2.67 -23.62 -2.40
C LYS A 117 -2.64 -25.14 -2.48
N THR A 118 -1.78 -25.75 -1.67
CA THR A 118 -1.69 -27.19 -1.47
C THR A 118 -2.27 -27.52 -0.10
N GLY A 119 -3.04 -28.60 -0.01
CA GLY A 119 -3.59 -29.05 1.27
C GLY A 119 -2.49 -29.55 2.20
N TYR A 120 -2.69 -29.38 3.50
CA TYR A 120 -1.80 -29.98 4.50
C TYR A 120 -1.97 -31.50 4.54
N TYR A 121 -0.86 -32.22 4.73
CA TYR A 121 -0.92 -33.64 5.06
C TYR A 121 -1.14 -33.79 6.55
N TYR A 122 -2.26 -34.42 6.94
CA TYR A 122 -2.59 -34.72 8.31
C TYR A 122 -2.84 -36.22 8.46
N ALA A 123 -2.16 -36.84 9.42
CA ALA A 123 -2.44 -38.22 9.80
C ALA A 123 -2.23 -38.43 11.29
N LEU A 124 -3.09 -39.24 11.89
CA LEU A 124 -2.94 -39.67 13.27
C LEU A 124 -1.76 -40.65 13.38
N THR A 125 -1.01 -40.56 14.47
CA THR A 125 0.08 -41.51 14.75
C THR A 125 -0.11 -42.11 16.15
N PRO A 126 -1.03 -43.08 16.29
CA PRO A 126 -1.24 -43.76 17.57
C PRO A 126 0.05 -44.45 18.02
N GLY A 127 0.56 -44.08 19.20
CA GLY A 127 1.79 -44.64 19.76
C GLY A 127 3.09 -44.10 19.15
N GLY A 128 3.02 -43.08 18.29
CA GLY A 128 4.20 -42.34 17.83
C GLY A 128 4.72 -41.36 18.89
N GLN A 129 5.82 -40.67 18.56
CA GLN A 129 6.38 -39.60 19.41
C GLN A 129 5.39 -38.44 19.61
N HIS A 130 4.58 -38.17 18.58
CA HIS A 130 3.53 -37.16 18.59
C HIS A 130 2.18 -37.81 18.23
N PRO A 131 1.04 -37.30 18.75
CA PRO A 131 -0.28 -37.89 18.52
C PRO A 131 -0.73 -37.82 17.05
N TYR A 132 -0.19 -36.87 16.30
CA TYR A 132 -0.45 -36.67 14.88
C TYR A 132 0.78 -36.11 14.18
N ILE A 133 0.84 -36.26 12.87
CA ILE A 133 1.78 -35.59 11.99
C ILE A 133 1.04 -34.55 11.15
N LEU A 134 1.65 -33.38 10.99
CA LEU A 134 1.15 -32.29 10.17
C LEU A 134 2.33 -31.71 9.38
N TYR A 135 2.31 -31.84 8.06
CA TYR A 135 3.33 -31.21 7.22
C TYR A 135 2.76 -30.61 5.94
N SER A 136 3.46 -29.59 5.43
CA SER A 136 3.19 -28.91 4.17
C SER A 136 4.17 -29.41 3.11
N ALA A 137 3.69 -29.63 1.88
CA ALA A 137 4.55 -29.94 0.74
C ALA A 137 5.47 -28.76 0.35
N GLY A 138 5.14 -27.54 0.75
CA GLY A 138 6.02 -26.40 0.51
C GLY A 138 6.10 -25.99 -0.97
N PRO A 139 7.24 -25.44 -1.43
CA PRO A 139 7.38 -24.87 -2.77
C PRO A 139 7.26 -25.87 -3.93
N ASP A 140 7.74 -27.10 -3.76
CA ASP A 140 7.79 -28.14 -4.80
C ASP A 140 6.45 -28.88 -4.96
N LYS A 141 5.57 -28.78 -3.95
CA LYS A 141 4.28 -29.47 -3.86
C LYS A 141 4.40 -30.99 -3.87
N ASP A 142 5.58 -31.51 -3.54
CA ASP A 142 5.86 -32.94 -3.56
C ASP A 142 6.07 -33.48 -2.14
N MET A 143 5.05 -34.20 -1.64
CA MET A 143 5.11 -34.82 -0.32
C MET A 143 6.08 -36.02 -0.25
N THR A 144 6.61 -36.50 -1.38
CA THR A 144 7.51 -37.67 -1.42
C THR A 144 8.97 -37.30 -1.17
N THR A 145 9.34 -36.06 -1.46
CA THR A 145 10.69 -35.55 -1.29
C THR A 145 10.78 -34.85 0.06
N ALA A 146 11.53 -35.42 1.00
CA ALA A 146 11.56 -34.97 2.40
C ALA A 146 12.33 -33.66 2.65
N ASP A 147 13.11 -33.18 1.68
CA ASP A 147 14.11 -32.10 1.88
C ASP A 147 13.46 -30.73 2.12
N ASP A 148 12.37 -30.41 1.40
CA ASP A 148 11.74 -29.08 1.43
C ASP A 148 10.41 -29.03 2.20
N ASN A 149 9.98 -30.15 2.78
CA ASN A 149 8.71 -30.25 3.51
C ASN A 149 8.77 -29.53 4.86
N LEU A 150 7.74 -28.72 5.14
CA LEU A 150 7.61 -28.07 6.44
C LEU A 150 6.81 -28.96 7.39
N ASP A 151 7.48 -29.65 8.31
CA ASP A 151 6.84 -30.42 9.39
C ASP A 151 6.67 -29.57 10.65
N LEU A 152 5.45 -29.53 11.18
CA LEU A 152 5.09 -28.83 12.40
C LEU A 152 6.03 -29.13 13.57
N TRP A 153 6.42 -30.39 13.77
CA TRP A 153 7.24 -30.79 14.92
C TRP A 153 8.72 -30.43 14.73
N MET A 154 9.17 -30.29 13.48
CA MET A 154 10.50 -29.78 13.15
C MET A 154 10.58 -28.25 13.24
N LEU A 155 9.45 -27.53 13.13
CA LEU A 155 9.43 -26.07 13.26
C LEU A 155 9.89 -25.59 14.63
N ASP A 156 9.42 -26.24 15.69
CA ASP A 156 9.73 -25.87 17.08
C ASP A 156 11.24 -26.04 17.41
N LEU A 157 11.99 -26.79 16.59
CA LEU A 157 13.43 -27.02 16.77
C LEU A 157 14.31 -25.97 16.09
N GLN A 158 13.71 -25.05 15.31
CA GLN A 158 14.42 -24.05 14.51
C GLN A 158 14.34 -22.62 15.07
N GLU A 159 13.83 -22.43 16.29
CA GLU A 159 13.81 -21.13 17.00
C GLU A 159 15.03 -20.89 17.90
#